data_AF-T1CA97-F1
#
_entry.id   AF-T1CA97-F1
#
_cell.length_a   1.000
_cell.length_b   1.000
_cell.length_c   1.000
_cell.angle_alpha   90.00
_cell.angle_beta   90.00
_cell.angle_gamma   90.00
#
_symmetry.space_group_name_H-M   'P 1'
#
loop_
_entity.id
_entity.type
_entity.pdbx_description
1 polymer ?
#
loop_
_entity_poly.entity_id
_entity_poly.type
_entity_poly.pdbx_seq_one_letter_code
_entity_poly.pdbx_strand_id
1 'polypeptide(L)' 'MSRAEPAIGFVSLGCPKALVDSERILTQLKVEGYVIAPSYQDADAV' A
#
# COMPACT_ATOMS: atom_id res chain seq x y z
N MET A 1 -9.24 11.53 -18.92
CA MET A 1 -8.41 10.32 -18.78
C MET A 1 -8.61 9.80 -17.37
N SER A 2 -9.45 8.78 -17.20
CA SER A 2 -9.59 8.04 -15.94
C SER A 2 -8.28 7.29 -15.71
N ARG A 3 -7.36 7.91 -14.96
CA ARG A 3 -6.17 7.20 -14.48
C ARG A 3 -6.71 6.14 -13.53
N ALA A 4 -6.53 4.86 -13.87
CA ALA A 4 -6.88 3.77 -12.98
C ALA A 4 -6.32 4.07 -11.59
N GLU A 5 -7.06 3.71 -10.54
CA GLU A 5 -6.62 3.92 -9.16
C GLU A 5 -5.25 3.23 -9.00
N PRO A 6 -4.16 3.99 -8.71
CA PRO A 6 -2.82 3.43 -8.69
C PRO A 6 -2.71 2.36 -7.61
N ALA A 7 -2.17 1.20 -7.99
CA ALA A 7 -2.02 0.04 -7.14
C ALA A 7 -0.65 0.06 -6.44
N ILE A 8 -0.65 0.03 -5.10
CA ILE A 8 0.56 0.06 -4.28
C ILE A 8 0.75 -1.30 -3.61
N GLY A 9 1.95 -1.87 -3.77
CA GLY A 9 2.42 -3.01 -2.99
C GLY A 9 3.00 -2.52 -1.66
N PHE A 10 2.78 -3.27 -0.59
CA PHE A 10 3.31 -2.94 0.73
C PHE A 10 4.03 -4.14 1.34
N VAL A 11 5.28 -3.94 1.77
CA VAL A 11 6.11 -4.98 2.40
C VAL A 11 6.48 -4.59 3.82
N SER A 12 6.04 -5.39 4.79
CA SER A 12 6.56 -5.32 6.15
C SER A 12 7.74 -6.27 6.31
N LEU A 13 8.93 -5.76 6.64
CA LEU A 13 10.13 -6.56 6.90
C LEU A 13 10.17 -7.17 8.31
N GLY A 14 9.07 -7.13 9.05
CA GLY A 14 8.91 -7.85 10.32
C GLY A 14 9.53 -7.19 11.55
N CYS A 15 9.90 -5.90 11.49
CA CYS A 15 10.33 -5.17 12.68
C CYS A 15 9.10 -4.82 13.55
N PRO A 16 8.97 -5.34 14.78
CA PRO A 16 7.78 -5.10 15.60
C PRO A 16 7.60 -3.62 15.98
N LYS A 17 8.67 -2.81 15.91
CA LYS A 17 8.59 -1.36 16.13
C LYS A 17 7.82 -0.62 15.02
N ALA A 18 7.70 -1.21 13.83
CA ALA A 18 7.10 -0.58 12.65
C ALA A 18 5.68 -1.10 12.33
N LEU A 19 5.11 -1.98 13.17
CA LEU A 19 3.77 -2.54 12.95
C LEU A 19 2.70 -1.46 12.93
N VAL A 20 2.69 -0.59 13.95
CA VAL A 20 1.71 0.49 14.07
C VAL A 20 1.87 1.51 12.94
N ASP A 21 3.11 1.79 12.53
CA ASP A 21 3.38 2.69 11.40
C ASP A 21 2.88 2.08 10.07
N SER A 22 3.05 0.78 9.88
CA SER A 22 2.56 0.05 8.71
C SER A 22 1.03 0.14 8.58
N GLU A 23 0.31 -0.04 9.69
CA GLU A 23 -1.16 0.08 9.71
C GLU A 23 -1.63 1.51 9.39
N ARG A 24 -0.92 2.52 9.91
CA ARG A 24 -1.19 3.94 9.62
C ARG A 24 -0.97 4.27 8.15
N ILE A 25 0.14 3.81 7.56
CA ILE A 25 0.45 4.01 6.14
C ILE A 25 -0.63 3.38 5.27
N LEU A 26 -1.00 2.12 5.53
CA LEU A 26 -2.04 1.42 4.77
C LEU A 26 -3.41 2.09 4.87
N THR A 27 -3.75 2.65 6.04
CA THR A 27 -5.00 3.40 6.23
C THR A 27 -4.99 4.69 5.44
N GLN A 28 -3.89 5.44 5.48
CA GLN A 28 -3.75 6.71 4.77
C GLN A 28 -3.82 6.51 3.24
N LEU A 29 -3.13 5.50 2.72
CA LEU A 29 -3.17 5.15 1.30
C LEU A 29 -4.60 4.86 0.81
N LYS A 30 -5.40 4.14 1.61
CA LYS A 30 -6.81 3.88 1.28
C LYS A 30 -7.66 5.15 1.27
N VAL A 31 -7.43 6.06 2.23
CA VAL A 31 -8.15 7.35 2.31
C VAL A 31 -7.81 8.25 1.11
N GLU A 32 -6.57 8.19 0.63
CA GLU A 32 -6.12 8.93 -0.56
C GLU A 32 -6.60 8.32 -1.89
N GLY A 33 -7.25 7.15 -1.85
CA GLY A 33 -7.82 6.48 -3.03
C GLY A 33 -6.83 5.57 -3.75
N TYR A 34 -5.76 5.12 -3.09
CA TYR A 34 -4.89 4.08 -3.63
C TYR A 34 -5.48 2.69 -3.40
N VAL A 35 -5.24 1.80 -4.36
CA VAL A 35 -5.58 0.38 -4.24
C VAL A 35 -4.37 -0.36 -3.67
N ILE A 36 -4.59 -1.26 -2.72
CA ILE A 36 -3.50 -2.12 -2.23
C ILE A 36 -3.46 -3.38 -3.09
N ALA A 37 -2.35 -3.59 -3.78
CA ALA A 37 -2.17 -4.74 -4.65
C ALA A 37 -2.10 -6.05 -3.83
N PRO A 38 -2.80 -7.12 -4.26
CA PRO A 38 -2.74 -8.42 -3.58
C PRO A 38 -1.40 -9.14 -3.78
N SER A 39 -0.58 -8.66 -4.72
CA SER A 39 0.69 -9.24 -5.12
C SER A 39 1.64 -8.17 -5.68
N TYR A 40 2.94 -8.50 -5.79
CA TYR A 40 3.92 -7.57 -6.36
C TYR A 40 3.76 -7.36 -7.87
N GLN A 41 3.31 -8.37 -8.60
CA GLN A 41 3.11 -8.24 -10.06
C GLN A 41 1.94 -7.35 -10.43
N ASP A 42 1.00 -7.13 -9.50
CA ASP A 42 -0.18 -6.29 -9.71
C ASP A 42 0.02 -4.85 -9.19
N ALA A 43 1.21 -4.53 -8.66
CA ALA A 43 1.53 -3.22 -8.10
C ALA A 43 2.22 -2.31 -9.13
N ASP A 44 1.78 -1.06 -9.20
CA ASP A 44 2.46 0.00 -9.96
C ASP A 44 3.75 0.48 -9.25
N ALA A 45 3.79 0.37 -7.91
CA ALA A 45 4.94 0.70 -7.08
C ALA A 45 4.97 -0.17 -5.80
N VAL A 46 6.18 -0.45 -5.29
CA VAL A 46 6.45 -1.27 -4.09
C VAL A 46 7.46 -0.57 -3.18
#